data_AF-A0A3D8YD93-F1
#
_entry.id   AF-A0A3D8YD93-F1
#
_cell.length_a   1.000
_cell.length_b   1.000
_cell.length_c   1.000
_cell.angle_alpha   90.00
_cell.angle_beta   90.00
_cell.angle_gamma   90.00
#
_symmetry.space_group_name_H-M   'P 1'
#
loop_
_entity.id
_entity.type
_entity.pdbx_description
1 polymer ?
#
loop_
_entity_poly.entity_id
_entity_poly.type
_entity_poly.pdbx_seq_one_letter_code
_entity_poly.pdbx_strand_id
1 'polypeptide(L)' 'MKAEQKKISKHTTRDGFEYLTKRLLISKAKSAGKIAAKNAMDTMGYIVTVQDGWVVKRYESGKIEQLQKL' A
#
# COMPACT_ATOMS: atom_id res chain seq x y z
N MET A 1 -31.77 2.72 1.00
CA MET A 1 -30.36 3.08 0.72
C MET A 1 -30.26 3.42 -0.76
N LYS A 2 -29.80 4.61 -1.15
CA LYS A 2 -29.72 5.02 -2.57
C LYS A 2 -28.47 4.39 -3.20
N ALA A 3 -28.64 3.63 -4.27
CA ALA A 3 -27.53 3.13 -5.07
C ALA A 3 -26.85 4.33 -5.76
N GLU A 4 -25.58 4.55 -5.44
CA GLU A 4 -24.76 5.57 -6.09
C GLU A 4 -24.49 5.13 -7.53
N GLN A 5 -25.08 5.81 -8.51
CA GLN A 5 -24.87 5.50 -9.92
C GLN A 5 -23.41 5.81 -10.29
N LYS A 6 -22.62 4.75 -10.52
CA LYS A 6 -21.23 4.88 -10.99
C LYS A 6 -21.21 5.56 -12.36
N LYS A 7 -20.71 6.80 -12.42
CA LYS A 7 -20.48 7.51 -13.68
C LYS A 7 -19.41 6.76 -14.47
N ILE A 8 -19.77 6.25 -15.65
CA ILE A 8 -18.84 5.56 -16.55
C ILE A 8 -17.88 6.60 -17.13
N SER A 9 -16.58 6.46 -16.87
CA SER A 9 -15.57 7.37 -17.39
C SER A 9 -15.22 7.01 -18.83
N LYS A 10 -14.78 7.99 -19.64
CA LYS A 10 -14.35 7.75 -21.02
C LYS A 10 -13.08 6.88 -21.13
N HIS A 11 -12.44 6.59 -20.00
CA HIS A 11 -11.21 5.81 -19.92
C HIS A 11 -11.47 4.37 -19.46
N THR A 12 -12.71 3.90 -19.41
CA THR A 12 -13.02 2.51 -19.05
C THR A 12 -12.57 1.55 -20.17
N THR A 13 -11.77 0.55 -19.84
CA THR A 13 -11.34 -0.54 -20.72
C THR A 13 -12.45 -1.59 -20.87
N ARG A 14 -12.33 -2.50 -21.84
CA ARG A 14 -13.36 -3.53 -22.16
C ARG A 14 -13.67 -4.48 -21.01
N ASP A 15 -12.74 -4.64 -20.08
CA ASP A 15 -12.85 -5.40 -18.83
C ASP A 15 -13.54 -4.63 -17.69
N GLY A 16 -13.99 -3.39 -17.93
CA GLY A 16 -14.73 -2.57 -16.97
C GLY A 16 -13.85 -1.80 -15.98
N PHE A 17 -12.52 -1.89 -16.11
CA PHE A 17 -11.59 -1.12 -15.28
C PHE A 17 -11.29 0.24 -15.89
N GLU A 18 -10.87 1.20 -15.08
CA GLU A 18 -10.36 2.47 -15.61
C GLU A 18 -8.93 2.27 -16.12
N TYR A 19 -8.64 2.78 -17.31
CA TYR A 19 -7.28 2.85 -17.85
C TYR A 19 -6.44 3.75 -16.96
N LEU A 20 -5.63 3.13 -16.10
CA LEU A 20 -4.70 3.84 -15.24
C LEU A 20 -3.48 4.26 -16.06
N THR A 21 -3.25 5.56 -16.19
CA THR A 21 -1.97 6.04 -16.69
C THR A 21 -0.84 5.57 -15.77
N LYS A 22 0.38 5.38 -16.32
CA LYS A 22 1.57 5.00 -15.54
C LYS A 22 1.74 5.87 -14.28
N ARG A 23 1.51 7.18 -14.41
CA ARG A 23 1.59 8.15 -13.30
C ARG A 23 0.54 7.87 -12.23
N LEU A 24 -0.71 7.61 -12.62
CA LEU A 24 -1.80 7.31 -11.69
C LEU A 24 -1.55 5.99 -10.96
N LEU A 25 -1.11 4.95 -11.68
CA LEU A 25 -0.74 3.66 -11.10
C LEU A 25 0.34 3.83 -10.02
N ILE A 26 1.45 4.50 -10.35
CA ILE A 26 2.55 4.75 -9.41
C ILE A 26 2.06 5.53 -8.19
N SER A 27 1.26 6.58 -8.41
CA SER A 27 0.71 7.40 -7.32
C SER A 27 -0.18 6.58 -6.38
N LYS A 28 -1.09 5.78 -6.94
CA LYS A 28 -2.02 4.95 -6.16
C LYS A 28 -1.31 3.81 -5.44
N ALA A 29 -0.34 3.16 -6.07
CA ALA A 29 0.49 2.14 -5.41
C ALA A 29 1.27 2.73 -4.23
N LYS A 30 1.89 3.90 -4.39
CA LYS A 30 2.59 4.60 -3.31
C LYS A 30 1.65 4.98 -2.16
N SER A 31 0.45 5.50 -2.47
CA SER A 31 -0.52 5.82 -1.41
C SER A 31 -1.03 4.58 -0.69
N ALA A 32 -1.32 3.51 -1.42
CA ALA A 32 -1.79 2.25 -0.85
C ALA A 32 -0.73 1.62 0.06
N GLY A 33 0.54 1.62 -0.35
CA GLY A 33 1.65 1.15 0.47
C GLY A 33 1.78 1.92 1.79
N LYS A 34 1.64 3.25 1.76
CA LYS A 34 1.67 4.08 2.98
C LYS A 34 0.50 3.76 3.92
N ILE A 35 -0.71 3.60 3.37
CA ILE A 35 -1.90 3.27 4.17
C ILE A 35 -1.78 1.86 4.76
N ALA A 36 -1.34 0.88 3.96
CA ALA A 36 -1.15 -0.49 4.42
C ALA A 36 -0.09 -0.57 5.53
N ALA A 37 1.02 0.16 5.39
CA ALA A 37 2.04 0.25 6.43
C ALA A 37 1.48 0.86 7.72
N LYS A 38 0.73 1.96 7.62
CA LYS A 38 0.08 2.55 8.78
C LYS A 38 -0.87 1.55 9.46
N ASN A 39 -1.78 0.94 8.71
CA ASN A 39 -2.74 -0.01 9.25
C ASN A 39 -2.06 -1.25 9.89
N ALA A 40 -0.96 -1.71 9.30
CA ALA A 40 -0.16 -2.80 9.87
C ALA A 40 0.49 -2.39 11.20
N MET A 41 1.03 -1.17 11.31
CA MET A 41 1.52 -0.63 12.58
C MET A 41 0.38 -0.49 13.60
N ASP A 42 -0.76 0.08 13.20
CA ASP A 42 -1.91 0.28 14.09
C ASP A 42 -2.47 -1.06 14.62
N THR A 43 -2.40 -2.14 13.81
CA THR A 43 -2.98 -3.45 14.18
C THR A 43 -1.98 -4.38 14.88
N MET A 44 -0.73 -4.44 14.39
CA MET A 44 0.27 -5.39 14.88
C MET A 44 1.35 -4.74 15.76
N GLY A 45 1.46 -3.41 15.75
CA GLY A 45 2.52 -2.66 16.43
C GLY A 45 3.88 -2.67 15.71
N TYR A 46 4.02 -3.43 14.61
CA TYR A 46 5.26 -3.52 13.83
C TYR A 46 5.05 -3.88 12.35
N ILE A 47 6.06 -3.59 11.52
CA ILE A 47 6.17 -4.04 10.13
C ILE A 47 7.50 -4.76 9.93
N VAL A 48 7.51 -5.83 9.13
CA VAL A 48 8.75 -6.48 8.67
C VAL A 48 9.19 -5.85 7.35
N THR A 49 10.41 -5.34 7.30
CA THR A 49 11.00 -4.70 6.11
C THR A 49 12.44 -5.16 5.90
N VAL A 50 12.94 -5.02 4.67
CA VAL A 50 14.37 -5.22 4.39
C VAL A 50 15.10 -3.88 4.50
N GLN A 51 16.15 -3.82 5.32
CA GLN A 51 17.01 -2.65 5.48
C GLN A 51 18.47 -3.12 5.55
N ASP A 52 19.34 -2.54 4.72
CA ASP A 52 20.79 -2.78 4.73
C ASP A 52 21.21 -4.26 4.66
N GLY A 53 20.48 -5.07 3.87
CA GLY A 53 20.73 -6.51 3.74
C GLY A 53 20.21 -7.34 4.92
N TRP A 54 19.39 -6.77 5.79
CA TRP A 54 18.73 -7.48 6.90
C TRP A 54 17.21 -7.42 6.77
N VAL A 55 16.56 -8.51 7.13
CA VAL A 55 15.14 -8.53 7.47
C VAL A 55 15.00 -7.98 8.89
N VAL A 56 14.25 -6.90 9.06
CA VAL A 56 14.08 -6.20 10.35
C VAL A 56 12.59 -6.00 10.67
N LYS A 57 12.22 -6.06 11.95
CA LYS A 57 10.95 -5.53 12.47
C LYS A 57 11.13 -4.08 12.85
N ARG A 58 10.33 -3.19 12.29
CA ARG A 58 10.22 -1.79 12.70
C ARG A 58 8.93 -1.60 13.47
N TYR A 59 9.04 -1.16 14.71
CA TYR A 59 7.90 -0.85 15.57
C TYR A 59 7.48 0.60 15.40
N GLU A 60 6.24 0.93 15.78
CA GLU A 60 5.72 2.31 15.75
C GLU A 60 6.56 3.27 16.60
N SER A 61 7.09 2.80 17.75
CA SER A 61 7.96 3.55 18.64
C SER A 61 9.33 3.90 18.05
N GLY A 62 9.64 3.42 16.85
CA GLY A 62 10.95 3.60 16.21
C GLY A 62 11.99 2.53 16.59
N LYS A 63 11.64 1.58 17.47
CA LYS A 63 12.52 0.42 17.75
C LYS A 63 12.68 -0.42 16.48
N ILE A 64 13.91 -0.86 16.22
CA ILE A 64 14.25 -1.78 15.12
C ILE A 64 14.84 -3.05 15.71
N GLU A 65 14.28 -4.20 15.34
CA GLU A 65 14.80 -5.53 15.71
C GLU A 65 15.25 -6.27 14.46
N GLN A 66 16.49 -6.74 14.45
CA GLN A 66 17.03 -7.55 13.35
C GLN A 66 16.55 -9.00 13.48
N LEU A 67 16.06 -9.57 12.39
CA LEU A 67 15.59 -10.96 12.35
C LEU A 67 16.62 -11.87 11.67
N GLN A 68 17.01 -11.52 10.44
CA GLN A 68 17.83 -12.39 9.61
C GLN A 68 18.64 -11.59 8.60
N LYS A 69 19.88 -12.00 8.36
CA LYS A 69 20.73 -11.45 7.28
C LYS A 69 20.39 -12.14 5.96
N LEU A 70 20.29 -11.35 4.90
CA LEU A 70 20.12 -11.84 3.52
C LEU A 70 21.45 -12.29 2.92
#